data_AF-A0A966QPR4-F1
#
_entry.id   AF-A0A966QPR4-F1
#
_cell.length_a   1.000
_cell.length_b   1.000
_cell.length_c   1.000
_cell.angle_alpha   90.00
_cell.angle_beta   90.00
_cell.angle_gamma   90.00
#
_symmetry.space_group_name_H-M   'P 1'
#
loop_
_entity.id
_entity.type
_entity.pdbx_description
1 polymer ?
#
loop_
_entity_poly.entity_id
_entity_poly.type
_entity_poly.pdbx_seq_one_letter_code
_entity_poly.pdbx_strand_id
1 'polypeptide(L)'
;MLLGLPWFPAIPCRMRSRRPLAMSNAGLHPHELKLLLRSPDAPHAPLVVDVRRRGQFNRSHIAGSHHLPVARLLSSEQPDRDLILVTERTEEAIAIADSLHSSGFHRRIQHLSGGVKAWQEAGLALESNGKGGVGVQTTWSLREPWVLSLVLLGLAAGLQQGSSGLLLSAGVVWLLLPGLSQLLQRGGERLQRRCS
;
A
#
# COMPACT_ATOMS: atom_id res chain seq x y z
N MET A 1 30.39 49.57 30.35
CA MET A 1 29.97 50.37 29.19
C MET A 1 30.24 49.54 27.94
N LEU A 2 29.14 49.07 27.32
CA LEU A 2 28.90 48.64 25.92
C LEU A 2 30.08 48.00 25.14
N LEU A 3 30.17 46.67 25.00
CA LEU A 3 29.49 45.78 24.02
C LEU A 3 29.69 46.18 22.54
N GLY A 4 30.67 45.55 21.87
CA GLY A 4 30.78 45.51 20.41
C GLY A 4 30.67 44.07 19.92
N LEU A 5 29.47 43.66 19.47
CA LEU A 5 29.23 42.36 18.86
C LEU A 5 29.67 42.39 17.37
N PRO A 6 30.30 41.33 16.86
CA PRO A 6 30.71 41.27 15.46
C PRO A 6 29.48 41.10 14.54
N TRP A 7 29.49 41.91 13.48
CA TRP A 7 28.50 41.94 12.41
C TRP A 7 28.45 40.60 11.66
N PHE A 8 27.43 39.78 11.93
CA PHE A 8 27.11 38.62 11.09
C PHE A 8 26.28 39.10 9.88
N PRO A 9 26.69 38.83 8.63
CA PRO A 9 25.84 39.08 7.48
C PRO A 9 24.64 38.15 7.54
N ALA A 10 23.43 38.71 7.39
CA ALA A 10 22.21 37.95 7.23
C ALA A 10 22.37 37.00 6.03
N ILE A 11 22.40 35.69 6.29
CA ILE A 11 22.33 34.68 5.24
C ILE A 11 20.96 34.85 4.59
N PRO A 12 20.85 35.25 3.30
CA PRO A 12 19.57 35.31 2.66
C PRO A 12 18.99 33.89 2.70
N CYS A 13 17.82 33.76 3.33
CA CYS A 13 17.05 32.53 3.33
C CYS A 13 16.84 32.16 1.87
N ARG A 14 17.58 31.15 1.40
CA ARG A 14 17.49 30.66 0.03
C ARG A 14 16.12 30.02 -0.09
N MET A 15 15.11 30.83 -0.40
CA MET A 15 13.81 30.35 -0.86
C MET A 15 14.13 29.35 -1.96
N ARG A 16 13.87 28.08 -1.66
CA ARG A 16 13.92 26.99 -2.63
C ARG A 16 13.07 27.47 -3.79
N SER A 17 13.72 27.83 -4.89
CA SER A 17 13.01 28.36 -6.05
C SER A 17 11.92 27.36 -6.37
N ARG A 18 10.66 27.80 -6.27
CA ARG A 18 9.58 27.09 -6.92
C ARG A 18 9.92 27.20 -8.40
N ARG A 19 10.66 26.21 -8.90
CA ARG A 19 10.95 26.09 -10.34
C ARG A 19 9.62 26.30 -11.03
N PRO A 20 9.54 27.24 -12.00
CA PRO A 20 8.31 27.40 -12.75
C PRO A 20 7.91 26.03 -13.27
N LEU A 21 6.65 25.68 -13.05
CA LEU A 21 5.97 24.44 -13.45
C LEU A 21 5.87 24.31 -14.98
N ALA A 22 6.90 24.71 -15.71
CA ALA A 22 7.01 24.43 -17.13
C ALA A 22 7.10 22.91 -17.27
N MET A 23 6.03 22.29 -17.75
CA MET A 23 5.90 21.01 -18.45
C MET A 23 7.10 20.05 -18.31
N SER A 24 7.54 19.79 -17.08
CA SER A 24 8.80 19.10 -16.82
C SER A 24 8.48 17.70 -16.38
N ASN A 25 8.91 16.74 -17.19
CA ASN A 25 9.01 15.33 -16.83
C ASN A 25 10.08 15.19 -15.76
N ALA A 26 9.82 15.72 -14.56
CA ALA A 26 10.77 15.69 -13.45
C ALA A 26 10.78 14.30 -12.83
N GLY A 27 12.00 13.78 -12.64
CA GLY A 27 12.21 12.52 -11.94
C GLY A 27 12.07 12.69 -10.43
N LEU A 28 11.19 11.90 -9.82
CA LEU A 28 10.98 11.78 -8.39
C LEU A 28 11.80 10.63 -7.81
N HIS A 29 12.47 10.88 -6.69
CA HIS A 29 13.20 9.83 -5.98
C HIS A 29 12.22 8.91 -5.20
N PRO A 30 12.47 7.60 -5.05
CA PRO A 30 11.58 6.68 -4.34
C PRO A 30 11.14 7.15 -2.94
N HIS A 31 12.07 7.69 -2.14
CA HIS A 31 11.75 8.23 -0.83
C HIS A 31 10.84 9.46 -0.88
N GLU A 32 10.96 10.29 -1.91
CA GLU A 32 10.10 11.48 -2.09
C GLU A 32 8.68 11.04 -2.43
N LEU A 33 8.53 10.08 -3.35
CA LEU A 33 7.23 9.48 -3.66
C LEU A 33 6.61 8.82 -2.40
N LYS A 34 7.39 8.13 -1.58
CA LYS A 34 6.91 7.56 -0.31
C LYS A 34 6.39 8.63 0.65
N LEU A 35 7.02 9.80 0.71
CA LEU A 35 6.53 10.91 1.54
C LEU A 35 5.21 11.46 1.01
N LEU A 36 5.06 11.58 -0.32
CA LEU A 36 3.80 12.00 -0.94
C LEU A 36 2.65 11.03 -0.65
N LEU A 37 2.93 9.72 -0.69
CA LEU A 37 1.94 8.68 -0.41
C LEU A 37 1.44 8.65 1.05
N ARG A 38 2.09 9.35 1.99
CA ARG A 38 1.61 9.45 3.38
C ARG A 38 0.37 10.33 3.53
N SER A 39 0.10 11.20 2.56
CA SER A 39 -1.00 12.15 2.62
C SER A 39 -1.81 12.11 1.31
N PRO A 40 -2.48 10.98 1.02
CA PRO A 40 -3.22 10.80 -0.23
C PRO A 40 -4.42 11.73 -0.37
N ASP A 41 -4.96 12.24 0.75
CA ASP A 41 -6.15 13.10 0.77
C ASP A 41 -5.84 14.60 0.67
N ALA A 42 -4.57 14.96 0.41
CA ALA A 42 -4.22 16.36 0.23
C ALA A 42 -5.00 16.96 -0.96
N PRO A 43 -5.48 18.23 -0.87
CA PRO A 43 -6.37 18.83 -1.88
C PRO A 43 -5.80 18.93 -3.31
N HIS A 44 -4.53 18.57 -3.52
CA HIS A 44 -3.89 18.44 -4.83
C HIS A 44 -2.95 17.24 -4.88
N ALA A 45 -3.31 16.14 -4.20
CA ALA A 45 -2.50 14.92 -4.22
C ALA A 45 -2.39 14.38 -5.66
N PRO A 46 -1.17 14.13 -6.16
CA PRO A 46 -0.96 13.60 -7.49
C PRO A 46 -1.43 12.14 -7.58
N LEU A 47 -1.97 11.76 -8.72
CA LEU A 47 -2.37 10.39 -8.99
C LEU A 47 -1.15 9.58 -9.40
N VAL A 48 -0.85 8.51 -8.64
CA VAL A 48 0.23 7.58 -8.97
C VAL A 48 -0.31 6.51 -9.91
N VAL A 49 0.25 6.44 -11.11
CA VAL A 49 -0.20 5.57 -12.19
C VAL A 49 0.92 4.61 -12.59
N ASP A 50 0.67 3.32 -12.48
CA ASP A 50 1.54 2.27 -12.99
C ASP A 50 1.09 1.86 -14.39
N VAL A 51 1.97 2.11 -15.36
CA VAL A 51 1.71 1.88 -16.78
C VAL A 51 2.29 0.57 -17.30
N ARG A 52 2.95 -0.21 -16.43
CA ARG A 52 3.56 -1.49 -16.78
C ARG A 52 2.50 -2.52 -17.17
N ARG A 53 2.93 -3.69 -17.65
CA ARG A 53 2.00 -4.78 -18.00
C ARG A 53 1.23 -5.24 -16.76
N ARG A 54 -0.05 -5.60 -16.93
CA ARG A 54 -0.94 -6.05 -15.84
C ARG A 54 -0.36 -7.18 -15.00
N GLY A 55 0.33 -8.14 -15.64
CA GLY A 55 0.97 -9.25 -14.92
C GLY A 55 2.07 -8.81 -13.96
N GLN A 56 2.79 -7.73 -14.27
CA GLN A 56 3.83 -7.18 -13.39
C GLN A 56 3.21 -6.41 -12.23
N PHE A 57 2.22 -5.56 -12.53
CA PHE A 57 1.47 -4.83 -11.50
C PHE A 57 0.85 -5.79 -10.47
N ASN A 58 0.23 -6.87 -10.95
CA ASN A 58 -0.39 -7.87 -10.08
C ASN A 58 0.62 -8.60 -9.18
N ARG A 59 1.84 -8.85 -9.69
CA ARG A 59 2.91 -9.50 -8.90
C ARG A 59 3.46 -8.58 -7.84
N SER A 60 3.70 -7.31 -8.18
CA SER A 60 4.24 -6.32 -7.26
C SER A 60 4.01 -4.90 -7.77
N HIS A 61 3.35 -4.06 -6.99
CA HIS A 61 3.09 -2.66 -7.28
C HIS A 61 3.23 -1.79 -6.03
N ILE A 62 3.31 -0.47 -6.21
CA ILE A 62 3.40 0.48 -5.11
C ILE A 62 2.01 0.64 -4.48
N ALA A 63 1.91 0.61 -3.15
CA ALA A 63 0.65 0.82 -2.45
C ALA A 63 0.00 2.15 -2.86
N GLY A 64 -1.29 2.12 -3.17
CA GLY A 64 -2.03 3.30 -3.66
C GLY A 64 -1.75 3.70 -5.11
N SER A 65 -0.96 2.93 -5.86
CA SER A 65 -0.82 3.13 -7.32
C SER A 65 -1.97 2.50 -8.09
N HIS A 66 -2.39 3.15 -9.18
CA HIS A 66 -3.44 2.67 -10.06
C HIS A 66 -2.87 2.10 -11.35
N HIS A 67 -3.31 0.91 -11.74
CA HIS A 67 -2.89 0.30 -13.00
C HIS A 67 -3.65 0.91 -14.19
N LEU A 68 -2.94 1.65 -15.05
CA LEU A 68 -3.49 2.17 -16.31
C LEU A 68 -2.46 1.97 -17.44
N PRO A 69 -2.68 1.01 -18.35
CA PRO A 69 -1.80 0.82 -19.50
C PRO A 69 -1.71 2.08 -20.37
N VAL A 70 -0.53 2.33 -20.94
CA VAL A 70 -0.24 3.50 -21.81
C VAL A 70 -1.30 3.71 -22.90
N ALA A 71 -1.69 2.64 -23.59
CA ALA A 71 -2.69 2.71 -24.64
C ALA A 71 -4.04 3.25 -24.14
N ARG A 72 -4.43 2.89 -22.90
CA ARG A 72 -5.65 3.40 -22.28
C ARG A 72 -5.44 4.84 -21.84
N LEU A 73 -4.30 5.16 -21.24
CA LEU A 73 -3.98 6.50 -20.75
C LEU A 73 -3.99 7.56 -21.87
N LEU A 74 -3.59 7.18 -23.09
CA LEU A 74 -3.61 8.06 -24.27
C LEU A 74 -4.95 8.12 -25.00
N SER A 75 -5.83 7.12 -24.82
CA SER A 75 -7.11 7.03 -25.54
C SER A 75 -8.34 7.40 -24.70
N SER A 76 -8.25 7.31 -23.38
CA SER A 76 -9.31 7.70 -22.47
C SER A 76 -9.25 9.19 -22.14
N GLU A 77 -10.33 9.70 -21.56
CA GLU A 77 -10.32 11.00 -20.88
C GLU A 77 -9.18 11.01 -19.85
N GLN A 78 -8.28 11.99 -20.00
CA GLN A 78 -7.12 12.12 -19.15
C GLN A 78 -7.57 12.58 -17.76
N PRO A 79 -6.97 12.05 -16.67
CA PRO A 79 -7.39 12.42 -15.33
C PRO A 79 -7.13 13.90 -15.05
N ASP A 80 -8.09 14.57 -14.41
CA ASP A 80 -8.00 16.01 -14.07
C ASP A 80 -7.11 16.29 -12.83
N ARG A 81 -5.99 15.57 -12.70
CA ARG A 81 -5.05 15.66 -11.58
C ARG A 81 -3.61 15.56 -12.08
N ASP A 82 -2.66 16.05 -11.28
CA ASP A 82 -1.23 15.83 -11.56
C ASP A 82 -0.91 14.33 -11.56
N LEU A 83 0.02 13.91 -12.42
CA LEU A 83 0.35 12.50 -12.61
C LEU A 83 1.76 12.18 -12.13
N ILE A 84 1.91 11.02 -11.49
CA ILE A 84 3.20 10.39 -11.25
C ILE A 84 3.22 9.04 -11.96
N LEU A 85 4.06 8.92 -12.99
CA LEU A 85 4.21 7.72 -13.78
C LEU A 85 5.19 6.74 -13.11
N VAL A 86 4.77 5.49 -13.01
CA VAL A 86 5.55 4.37 -12.53
C VAL A 86 5.76 3.37 -13.67
N THR A 87 7.01 3.25 -14.11
CA THR A 87 7.47 2.37 -15.21
C THR A 87 8.55 1.41 -14.73
N GLU A 88 9.02 0.52 -15.60
CA GLU A 88 10.23 -0.24 -15.34
C GLU A 88 11.49 0.63 -15.44
N ARG A 89 11.54 1.52 -16.44
CA ARG A 89 12.71 2.32 -16.77
C ARG A 89 12.34 3.80 -16.96
N THR A 90 13.27 4.68 -16.62
CA THR A 90 13.07 6.13 -16.64
C THR A 90 12.79 6.64 -18.05
N GLU A 91 13.52 6.14 -19.05
CA GLU A 91 13.39 6.55 -20.45
C GLU A 91 11.99 6.26 -21.01
N GLU A 92 11.37 5.16 -20.59
CA GLU A 92 10.02 4.80 -20.99
C GLU A 92 9.00 5.80 -20.40
N ALA A 93 9.20 6.21 -19.14
CA ALA A 93 8.31 7.19 -18.52
C ALA A 93 8.41 8.56 -19.19
N ILE A 94 9.62 8.98 -19.59
CA ILE A 94 9.83 10.24 -20.31
C ILE A 94 9.10 10.21 -21.66
N ALA A 95 9.27 9.14 -22.44
CA ALA A 95 8.60 9.01 -23.74
C ALA A 95 7.06 9.00 -23.62
N ILE A 96 6.52 8.34 -22.59
CA ILE A 96 5.08 8.34 -22.30
C ILE A 96 4.60 9.73 -21.91
N ALA A 97 5.33 10.43 -21.05
CA ALA A 97 4.97 11.78 -20.63
C ALA A 97 4.98 12.77 -21.81
N ASP A 98 5.95 12.67 -22.73
CA ASP A 98 5.98 13.46 -23.96
C ASP A 98 4.80 13.16 -24.88
N SER A 99 4.43 11.87 -24.98
CA SER A 99 3.24 11.44 -25.73
C SER A 99 1.96 12.01 -25.12
N LEU A 100 1.85 12.04 -23.79
CA LEU A 100 0.70 12.60 -23.07
C LEU A 100 0.59 14.11 -23.27
N HIS A 101 1.71 14.84 -23.19
CA HIS A 101 1.73 16.26 -23.50
C HIS A 101 1.29 16.53 -24.95
N SER A 102 1.73 15.69 -25.89
CA SER A 102 1.35 15.77 -27.31
C SER A 102 -0.14 15.47 -27.54
N SER A 103 -0.75 14.61 -26.71
CA SER A 103 -2.18 14.32 -26.73
C SER A 103 -3.05 15.38 -26.02
N GLY A 104 -2.47 16.52 -25.62
CA GLY A 104 -3.21 17.62 -24.98
C GLY A 104 -3.26 17.57 -23.45
N PHE A 105 -2.43 16.73 -22.81
CA PHE A 105 -2.31 16.77 -21.34
C PHE A 105 -1.47 17.98 -20.92
N HIS A 106 -2.10 18.97 -20.28
CA HIS A 106 -1.43 20.23 -19.90
C HIS A 106 -1.07 20.31 -18.41
N ARG A 107 -1.34 19.26 -17.63
CA ARG A 107 -1.03 19.19 -16.19
C ARG A 107 0.38 18.67 -15.93
N ARG A 108 0.83 18.74 -14.68
CA ARG A 108 2.18 18.32 -14.31
C ARG A 108 2.30 16.79 -14.38
N ILE A 109 3.26 16.31 -15.16
CA ILE A 109 3.66 14.89 -15.18
C ILE A 109 5.03 14.76 -14.54
N GLN A 110 5.13 13.88 -13.54
CA GLN A 110 6.39 13.46 -12.94
C GLN A 110 6.55 11.95 -13.14
N HIS A 111 7.76 11.44 -13.00
CA HIS A 111 8.01 9.99 -13.12
C HIS A 111 8.89 9.50 -11.99
N LEU A 112 8.77 8.22 -11.64
CA LEU A 112 9.65 7.59 -10.66
C LEU A 112 11.03 7.34 -11.28
N SER A 113 12.05 8.01 -10.77
CA SER A 113 13.44 7.84 -11.20
C SER A 113 13.92 6.41 -10.92
N GLY A 114 14.36 5.71 -11.97
CA GLY A 114 14.81 4.31 -11.89
C GLY A 114 13.68 3.29 -11.78
N GLY A 115 12.43 3.74 -11.95
CA GLY A 115 11.25 2.88 -12.00
C GLY A 115 11.03 2.06 -10.74
N VAL A 116 10.29 0.95 -10.88
CA VAL A 116 9.98 0.05 -9.75
C VAL A 116 11.21 -0.66 -9.21
N LYS A 117 12.27 -0.83 -10.01
CA LYS A 117 13.51 -1.42 -9.54
C LYS A 117 14.19 -0.55 -8.48
N ALA A 118 14.29 0.76 -8.72
CA ALA A 118 14.83 1.70 -7.73
C ALA A 118 13.98 1.76 -6.45
N TRP A 119 12.66 1.57 -6.55
CA TRP A 119 11.80 1.44 -5.37
C TRP A 119 12.13 0.21 -4.52
N GLN A 120 12.39 -0.93 -5.17
CA GLN A 120 12.83 -2.16 -4.51
C GLN A 120 14.21 -2.03 -3.88
N GLU A 121 15.16 -1.45 -4.62
CA GLU A 121 16.53 -1.21 -4.15
C GLU A 121 16.56 -0.25 -2.94
N ALA A 122 15.61 0.69 -2.87
CA ALA A 122 15.41 1.56 -1.71
C ALA A 122 14.78 0.86 -0.49
N GLY A 123 14.50 -0.46 -0.57
CA GLY A 123 13.92 -1.25 0.51
C GLY A 123 12.48 -0.84 0.87
N LEU A 124 11.74 -0.29 -0.10
CA LEU A 124 10.37 0.16 0.12
C LEU A 124 9.36 -0.96 -0.14
N ALA A 125 8.27 -0.96 0.62
CA ALA A 125 7.24 -2.00 0.53
C ALA A 125 6.50 -1.96 -0.81
N LEU A 126 6.15 -3.15 -1.31
CA LEU A 126 5.31 -3.37 -2.49
C LEU A 126 4.12 -4.24 -2.10
N GLU A 127 2.98 -3.97 -2.71
CA GLU A 127 1.76 -4.77 -2.60
C GLU A 127 1.65 -5.72 -3.79
N SER A 128 0.91 -6.80 -3.62
CA SER A 128 0.62 -7.76 -4.69
C SER A 128 -0.87 -8.09 -4.69
N ASN A 129 -1.46 -8.19 -5.88
CA ASN A 129 -2.88 -8.57 -6.05
C ASN A 129 -3.07 -10.08 -6.22
N GLY A 130 -2.02 -10.87 -5.94
CA GLY A 130 -2.08 -12.32 -6.01
C GLY A 130 -3.10 -12.88 -5.02
N LYS A 131 -4.19 -13.46 -5.53
CA LYS A 131 -4.98 -14.42 -4.75
C LYS A 131 -4.12 -15.68 -4.57
N GLY A 132 -3.27 -15.70 -3.54
CA GLY A 132 -2.50 -16.87 -3.11
C GLY A 132 -1.06 -16.56 -2.69
N GLY A 133 -0.81 -16.66 -1.37
CA GLY A 133 0.47 -16.88 -0.64
C GLY A 133 1.73 -16.18 -1.15
N VAL A 134 2.46 -15.38 -0.38
CA VAL A 134 2.81 -15.49 1.03
C VAL A 134 2.94 -14.08 1.56
N GLY A 135 1.96 -13.65 2.35
CA GLY A 135 2.24 -12.64 3.35
C GLY A 135 3.18 -13.27 4.36
N VAL A 136 4.46 -12.90 4.36
CA VAL A 136 5.24 -12.94 5.61
C VAL A 136 4.72 -11.77 6.44
N GLN A 137 3.52 -11.99 6.98
CA GLN A 137 2.86 -11.25 8.04
C GLN A 137 2.59 -12.29 9.13
N THR A 138 3.65 -12.93 9.63
CA THR A 138 3.58 -13.80 10.81
C THR A 138 4.59 -13.32 11.84
N THR A 139 4.49 -12.05 12.22
CA THR A 139 4.53 -11.79 13.66
C THR A 139 3.14 -12.18 14.15
N TRP A 140 2.94 -13.49 14.40
CA TRP A 140 1.92 -13.90 15.34
C TRP A 140 2.26 -13.17 16.62
N SER A 141 1.44 -12.20 16.99
CA SER A 141 1.41 -11.67 18.33
C SER A 141 1.02 -12.83 19.25
N LEU A 142 1.99 -13.61 19.70
CA LEU A 142 1.91 -14.48 20.88
C LEU A 142 1.82 -13.60 22.13
N ARG A 143 0.88 -12.65 22.10
CA ARG A 143 0.67 -11.64 23.13
C ARG A 143 -0.80 -11.57 23.54
N GLU A 144 -1.57 -12.57 23.12
CA GLU A 144 -2.93 -12.81 23.55
C GLU A 144 -2.91 -13.79 24.74
N PRO A 145 -2.85 -13.28 26.00
CA PRO A 145 -2.69 -14.11 27.20
C PRO A 145 -3.83 -15.12 27.41
N TRP A 146 -4.95 -14.95 26.71
CA TRP A 146 -6.08 -15.85 26.77
C TRP A 146 -5.81 -17.23 26.13
N VAL A 147 -4.88 -17.35 25.17
CA VAL A 147 -4.56 -18.64 24.55
C VAL A 147 -3.93 -19.60 25.58
N LEU A 148 -3.03 -19.08 26.42
CA LEU A 148 -2.46 -19.85 27.53
C LEU A 148 -3.53 -20.22 28.57
N SER A 149 -4.52 -19.36 28.78
CA SER A 149 -5.63 -19.61 29.70
C SER A 149 -6.53 -20.75 29.22
N LEU A 150 -6.85 -20.83 27.92
CA LEU A 150 -7.63 -21.93 27.36
C LEU A 150 -6.89 -23.27 27.41
N VAL A 151 -5.57 -23.27 27.12
CA VAL A 151 -4.74 -24.48 27.20
C VAL A 151 -4.63 -24.97 28.65
N LEU A 152 -4.42 -24.07 29.62
CA LEU A 152 -4.40 -24.41 31.04
C LEU A 152 -5.76 -24.92 31.54
N LEU A 153 -6.86 -24.30 31.11
CA LEU A 153 -8.21 -24.75 31.48
C LEU A 153 -8.49 -26.17 30.94
N GLY A 154 -8.06 -26.47 29.72
CA GLY A 154 -8.18 -27.80 29.13
C GLY A 154 -7.35 -28.86 29.85
N LEU A 155 -6.10 -28.55 30.20
CA LEU A 155 -5.23 -29.45 30.97
C LEU A 155 -5.76 -29.70 32.39
N ALA A 156 -6.26 -28.65 33.06
CA ALA A 156 -6.85 -28.77 34.40
C ALA A 156 -8.14 -29.61 34.38
N ALA A 157 -9.01 -29.40 33.39
CA ALA A 157 -10.22 -30.20 33.22
C ALA A 157 -9.91 -31.68 32.92
N GLY A 158 -8.83 -31.95 32.19
CA GLY A 158 -8.37 -33.30 31.89
C GLY A 158 -7.85 -34.08 33.10
N LEU A 159 -7.34 -33.39 34.14
CA LEU A 159 -6.84 -34.03 35.36
C LEU A 159 -7.94 -34.32 36.39
N GLN A 160 -9.12 -33.70 36.27
CA GLN A 160 -10.21 -33.84 37.24
C GLN A 160 -11.30 -34.84 36.84
N GLN A 161 -11.27 -35.39 35.62
CA GLN A 161 -12.23 -36.42 35.19
C GLN A 161 -11.57 -37.79 35.11
N GLY A 162 -11.93 -38.65 36.07
CA GLY A 162 -11.63 -40.07 36.03
C GLY A 162 -12.20 -40.77 34.79
N SER A 163 -11.75 -42.01 34.59
CA SER A 163 -11.75 -42.85 33.39
C SER A 163 -13.09 -43.19 32.71
N SER A 164 -14.19 -42.48 32.99
CA SER A 164 -15.54 -42.90 32.55
C SER A 164 -16.43 -41.79 31.96
N GLY A 165 -15.97 -40.54 31.89
CA GLY A 165 -16.74 -39.42 31.30
C GLY A 165 -16.37 -39.06 29.84
N LEU A 166 -15.26 -39.59 29.33
CA LEU A 166 -14.61 -39.12 28.09
C LEU A 166 -15.34 -39.50 26.78
N LEU A 167 -16.30 -40.42 26.82
CA LEU A 167 -16.97 -40.88 25.60
C LEU A 167 -18.27 -40.13 25.27
N LEU A 168 -18.87 -39.41 26.23
CA LEU A 168 -20.15 -38.72 25.99
C LEU A 168 -19.99 -37.23 25.65
N SER A 169 -18.95 -36.54 26.14
CA SER A 169 -18.75 -35.11 25.86
C SER A 169 -18.07 -34.84 24.51
N ALA A 170 -17.13 -35.70 24.10
CA ALA A 170 -16.43 -35.55 22.82
C ALA A 170 -17.36 -35.74 21.61
N GLY A 171 -18.34 -36.65 21.69
CA GLY A 171 -19.29 -36.93 20.60
C GLY A 171 -20.27 -35.79 20.35
N VAL A 172 -20.80 -35.17 21.41
CA VAL A 172 -21.78 -34.08 21.29
C VAL A 172 -21.13 -32.81 20.71
N VAL A 173 -19.88 -32.52 21.08
CA VAL A 173 -19.13 -31.39 20.53
C VAL A 173 -18.78 -31.62 19.06
N TRP A 174 -18.39 -32.84 18.66
CA TRP A 174 -18.07 -33.16 17.26
C TRP A 174 -19.29 -33.11 16.33
N LEU A 175 -20.48 -33.44 16.84
CA LEU A 175 -21.73 -33.38 16.07
C LEU A 175 -22.28 -31.95 15.90
N LEU A 176 -22.02 -31.04 16.83
CA LEU A 176 -22.57 -29.68 16.80
C LEU A 176 -21.63 -28.64 16.14
N LEU A 177 -20.32 -28.91 16.10
CA LEU A 177 -19.32 -28.01 15.49
C LEU A 177 -19.54 -27.73 13.98
N PRO A 178 -19.89 -28.71 13.12
CA PRO A 178 -20.10 -28.44 11.70
C PRO A 178 -21.28 -27.49 11.45
N GLY A 179 -22.38 -27.65 12.21
CA GLY A 179 -23.59 -26.85 12.07
C GLY A 179 -23.40 -25.39 12.47
N LEU A 180 -22.67 -25.14 13.56
CA LEU A 180 -22.35 -23.79 14.00
C LEU A 180 -21.40 -23.07 13.03
N SER A 181 -20.47 -23.81 12.41
CA SER A 181 -19.55 -23.27 11.41
C SER A 181 -20.27 -22.75 10.16
N GLN A 182 -21.30 -23.46 9.68
CA GLN A 182 -22.10 -23.04 8.53
C GLN A 182 -22.98 -21.82 8.85
N LEU A 183 -23.47 -21.70 10.10
CA LEU A 183 -24.30 -20.58 10.51
C LEU A 183 -23.49 -19.26 10.58
N LEU A 184 -22.26 -19.33 11.09
CA LEU A 184 -21.35 -18.18 11.15
C LEU A 184 -20.90 -17.72 9.76
N GLN A 185 -20.63 -18.66 8.84
CA GLN A 185 -20.28 -18.33 7.46
C GLN A 185 -21.43 -17.61 6.72
N ARG A 186 -22.68 -18.07 6.87
CA ARG A 186 -23.86 -17.42 6.26
C ARG A 186 -24.20 -16.04 6.82
N GLY A 187 -23.80 -15.75 8.06
CA GLY A 187 -23.97 -14.42 8.67
C GLY A 187 -23.01 -13.39 8.09
N GLY A 188 -21.76 -13.77 7.85
CA GLY A 188 -20.73 -12.88 7.30
C GLY A 188 -21.03 -12.39 5.88
N GLU A 189 -21.53 -13.26 5.00
CA GLU A 189 -21.82 -12.89 3.60
C GLU A 189 -22.94 -11.84 3.45
N ARG A 190 -23.88 -11.78 4.39
CA ARG A 190 -24.98 -10.78 4.34
C ARG A 190 -24.51 -9.38 4.76
N LEU A 191 -23.49 -9.30 5.60
CA LEU A 191 -22.94 -8.02 6.05
C LEU A 191 -22.04 -7.39 4.98
N GLN A 192 -21.28 -8.19 4.22
CA GLN A 192 -20.44 -7.67 3.13
C GLN A 192 -21.25 -7.08 1.96
N ARG A 193 -22.44 -7.62 1.63
CA ARG A 193 -23.29 -7.07 0.55
C ARG A 193 -23.99 -5.75 0.89
N ARG A 194 -23.98 -5.32 2.16
CA ARG A 194 -24.54 -4.02 2.58
C ARG A 194 -23.51 -2.89 2.57
N CYS A 195 -22.22 -3.21 2.44
CA CYS A 195 -21.13 -2.24 2.46
C CYS A 195 -20.42 -2.08 1.09
N SER A 196 -21.01 -2.62 0.02
CA SER A 196 -20.58 -2.49 -1.37
C SER A 196 -21.64 -1.76 -2.18
#